data_AF-A0A7W7W886-F1
#
_entry.id   AF-A0A7W7W886-F1
#
_cell.length_a   1.000
_cell.length_b   1.000
_cell.length_c   1.000
_cell.angle_alpha   90.00
_cell.angle_beta   90.00
_cell.angle_gamma   90.00
#
_symmetry.space_group_name_H-M   'P 1'
#
loop_
_entity.id
_entity.type
_entity.pdbx_description
1 polymer ?
#
loop_
_entity_poly.entity_id
_entity_poly.type
_entity_poly.pdbx_seq_one_letter_code
_entity_poly.pdbx_strand_id
1 'polypeptide(L)'
;MTDVLACELMPLGTKTPRLGVDWTQRPSRYLTIDGKPAYRIAYSCGTCGLVLRRQPGATAGPPPAEEVRDRLSTGLDTLDSEIIGAFSAQLPHGDYLVMLLDVQPRLVTPGSADDYFAAEGPSAWRNEEFEYPLDPANTGYYRLGRNRVNEHDELFQFAVPITDPAQADPATTDRYASAADSHPTAVALGLLDIQGPWFRRERHWGLFHYLLDGHHKTAAAAGRTVRLLTFISATESFATEAELLQLPETLQAEE
;
A
#
# COMPACT_ATOMS: atom_id res chain seq x y z
N MET A 1 1.89 1.02 15.09
CA MET A 1 2.15 -0.40 15.38
C MET A 1 1.23 -1.20 14.49
N THR A 2 1.77 -2.19 13.78
CA THR A 2 1.04 -3.03 12.83
C THR A 2 1.00 -4.44 13.38
N ASP A 3 -0.20 -4.97 13.61
CA ASP A 3 -0.37 -6.32 14.13
C ASP A 3 -0.74 -7.27 12.99
N VAL A 4 0.08 -8.30 12.79
CA VAL A 4 -0.20 -9.35 11.80
C VAL A 4 -1.12 -10.40 12.43
N LEU A 5 -2.35 -10.51 11.93
CA LEU A 5 -3.36 -11.44 12.45
C LEU A 5 -3.32 -12.79 11.72
N ALA A 6 -3.08 -12.75 10.42
CA ALA A 6 -2.94 -13.94 9.58
C ALA A 6 -2.11 -13.60 8.34
N CYS A 7 -1.36 -14.57 7.83
CA CYS A 7 -0.68 -14.47 6.55
C CYS A 7 -0.58 -15.83 5.86
N GLU A 8 -0.68 -15.84 4.54
CA GLU A 8 -0.56 -17.05 3.72
C GLU A 8 -0.09 -16.70 2.31
N LEU A 9 0.80 -17.52 1.74
CA LEU A 9 1.21 -17.40 0.34
C LEU A 9 0.23 -18.17 -0.54
N MET A 10 -0.40 -17.47 -1.48
CA MET A 10 -1.46 -18.04 -2.32
C MET A 10 -1.23 -17.72 -3.81
N PRO A 11 -1.40 -18.70 -4.71
CA PRO A 11 -1.52 -18.43 -6.14
C PRO A 11 -2.94 -17.88 -6.43
N LEU A 12 -3.02 -16.63 -6.86
CA LEU A 12 -4.27 -15.90 -7.08
C LEU A 12 -4.26 -15.19 -8.43
N GLY A 13 -5.38 -14.54 -8.77
CA GLY A 13 -5.49 -13.67 -9.91
C GLY A 13 -6.13 -14.29 -11.14
N THR A 14 -6.18 -13.49 -12.21
CA THR A 14 -6.79 -13.82 -13.49
C THR A 14 -5.89 -13.41 -14.66
N LYS A 15 -6.15 -13.99 -15.84
CA LYS A 15 -5.47 -13.65 -17.08
C LYS A 15 -5.95 -12.33 -17.69
N THR A 16 -7.11 -11.84 -17.27
CA THR A 16 -7.70 -10.56 -17.73
C THR A 16 -7.95 -9.64 -16.54
N PRO A 17 -6.87 -9.19 -15.87
CA PRO A 17 -7.01 -8.45 -14.63
C PRO A 17 -7.42 -7.00 -14.91
N ARG A 18 -8.13 -6.42 -13.94
CA ARG A 18 -8.44 -4.98 -13.95
C ARG A 18 -7.28 -4.18 -13.39
N LEU A 19 -6.65 -4.69 -12.33
CA LEU A 19 -5.46 -4.12 -11.71
C LEU A 19 -4.21 -4.71 -12.37
N GLY A 20 -3.14 -3.95 -12.44
CA GLY A 20 -1.87 -4.47 -12.91
C GLY A 20 -0.74 -3.46 -12.74
N VAL A 21 0.49 -3.92 -12.92
CA VAL A 21 1.66 -3.05 -12.96
C VAL A 21 2.23 -3.03 -14.37
N ASP A 22 2.33 -1.83 -14.96
CA ASP A 22 2.94 -1.63 -16.27
C ASP A 22 4.45 -1.38 -16.11
N TRP A 23 5.23 -2.29 -16.68
CA TRP A 23 6.70 -2.28 -16.71
C TRP A 23 7.28 -1.76 -18.04
N THR A 24 6.44 -1.51 -19.03
CA THR A 24 6.86 -1.18 -20.40
C THR A 24 7.31 0.28 -20.53
N GLN A 25 6.75 1.17 -19.71
CA GLN A 25 7.00 2.61 -19.75
C GLN A 25 8.24 3.03 -18.97
N ARG A 26 9.40 2.55 -19.41
CA ARG A 26 10.69 2.90 -18.81
C ARG A 26 10.98 4.41 -18.95
N PRO A 27 11.57 5.05 -17.92
CA PRO A 27 12.20 4.43 -16.76
C PRO A 27 11.25 4.15 -15.59
N SER A 28 9.93 4.33 -15.70
CA SER A 28 8.99 4.22 -14.58
C SER A 28 8.17 2.93 -14.58
N ARG A 29 7.60 2.62 -13.42
CA ARG A 29 6.53 1.62 -13.25
C ARG A 29 5.22 2.33 -12.90
N TYR A 30 4.12 1.81 -13.41
CA TYR A 30 2.80 2.36 -13.15
C TYR A 30 1.85 1.31 -12.60
N LEU A 31 1.17 1.63 -11.50
CA LEU A 31 -0.05 0.91 -11.15
C LEU A 31 -1.15 1.32 -12.13
N THR A 32 -1.83 0.35 -12.71
CA THR A 32 -2.90 0.54 -13.69
C THR A 32 -4.23 0.00 -13.19
N ILE A 33 -5.32 0.66 -13.62
CA ILE A 33 -6.70 0.21 -13.44
C ILE A 33 -7.35 0.24 -14.82
N ASP A 34 -7.89 -0.89 -15.26
CA ASP A 34 -8.47 -1.09 -16.58
C ASP A 34 -7.51 -0.62 -17.70
N GLY A 35 -6.22 -0.94 -17.53
CA GLY A 35 -5.12 -0.56 -18.44
C GLY A 35 -4.71 0.92 -18.42
N LYS A 36 -5.35 1.76 -17.60
CA LYS A 36 -5.02 3.19 -17.48
C LYS A 36 -4.12 3.44 -16.26
N PRO A 37 -3.04 4.25 -16.39
CA PRO A 37 -2.22 4.62 -15.25
C PRO A 37 -3.03 5.29 -14.14
N ALA A 38 -2.97 4.72 -12.94
CA ALA A 38 -3.52 5.27 -11.71
C ALA A 38 -2.46 5.97 -10.88
N TYR A 39 -1.28 5.34 -10.74
CA TYR A 39 -0.13 5.88 -10.06
C TYR A 39 1.16 5.58 -10.83
N ARG A 40 2.12 6.49 -10.76
CA ARG A 40 3.54 6.17 -10.95
C ARG A 40 4.08 5.74 -9.58
N ILE A 41 4.64 4.55 -9.50
CA ILE A 41 4.90 3.85 -8.22
C ILE A 41 6.38 3.59 -7.94
N ALA A 42 7.21 3.52 -8.98
CA ALA A 42 8.65 3.34 -8.83
C ALA A 42 9.39 3.75 -10.11
N TYR A 43 10.70 3.94 -9.98
CA TYR A 43 11.63 3.83 -11.10
C TYR A 43 12.08 2.38 -11.28
N SER A 44 12.32 1.98 -12.52
CA SER A 44 12.69 0.61 -12.92
C SER A 44 14.12 0.19 -12.53
N CYS A 45 14.96 1.11 -12.05
CA CYS A 45 16.37 0.84 -11.75
C CYS A 45 16.64 0.34 -10.32
N GLY A 46 15.70 0.50 -9.38
CA GLY A 46 15.89 0.14 -7.97
C GLY A 46 16.86 1.05 -7.17
N THR A 47 17.53 2.00 -7.83
CA THR A 47 18.52 2.89 -7.20
C THR A 47 18.00 4.30 -6.93
N CYS A 48 16.90 4.69 -7.58
CA CYS A 48 16.17 5.90 -7.23
C CYS A 48 15.31 5.64 -5.99
N GLY A 49 14.93 6.70 -5.26
CA GLY A 49 14.05 6.55 -4.10
C GLY A 49 12.60 6.29 -4.49
N LEU A 50 11.81 5.90 -3.47
CA LEU A 50 10.40 5.53 -3.63
C LEU A 50 9.59 6.64 -4.32
N VAL A 51 8.58 6.26 -5.09
CA VAL A 51 7.76 7.19 -5.87
C VAL A 51 6.29 6.99 -5.55
N LEU A 52 5.57 8.08 -5.31
CA LEU A 52 4.12 8.06 -5.21
C LEU A 52 3.52 9.24 -5.95
N ARG A 53 3.06 9.03 -7.19
CA ARG A 53 2.37 10.09 -7.95
C ARG A 53 1.09 9.61 -8.62
N ARG A 54 -0.05 10.15 -8.19
CA ARG A 54 -1.36 9.99 -8.82
C ARG A 54 -1.33 10.49 -10.27
N GLN A 55 -1.94 9.72 -11.17
CA GLN A 55 -2.11 10.02 -12.59
C GLN A 55 -3.58 10.34 -12.91
N PRO A 56 -3.90 11.32 -13.76
CA PRO A 56 -5.29 11.78 -13.95
C PRO A 56 -6.23 10.80 -14.69
N GLY A 57 -5.74 9.64 -15.16
CA GLY A 57 -6.45 8.79 -16.13
C GLY A 57 -7.29 7.65 -15.58
N ALA A 58 -6.99 7.14 -14.38
CA ALA A 58 -7.73 6.03 -13.78
C ALA A 58 -8.86 6.52 -12.86
N THR A 59 -10.01 5.87 -12.93
CA THR A 59 -11.14 6.06 -12.01
C THR A 59 -11.23 4.88 -11.06
N ALA A 60 -11.84 5.09 -9.89
CA ALA A 60 -12.24 3.96 -9.05
C ALA A 60 -13.19 3.04 -9.84
N GLY A 61 -13.05 1.74 -9.62
CA GLY A 61 -13.97 0.75 -10.19
C GLY A 61 -15.35 0.80 -9.55
N PRO A 62 -16.31 0.02 -10.07
CA PRO A 62 -17.56 -0.20 -9.35
C PRO A 62 -17.28 -0.76 -7.95
N PRO A 63 -18.12 -0.44 -6.96
CA PRO A 63 -18.00 -1.03 -5.64
C PRO A 63 -18.17 -2.57 -5.73
N PRO A 64 -17.61 -3.32 -4.78
CA PRO A 64 -17.85 -4.76 -4.73
C PRO A 64 -19.33 -5.05 -4.46
N ALA A 65 -19.72 -6.32 -4.67
CA ALA A 65 -21.07 -6.80 -4.39
C ALA A 65 -21.49 -6.45 -2.96
N GLU A 66 -22.79 -6.21 -2.75
CA GLU A 66 -23.34 -5.75 -1.46
C GLU A 66 -22.94 -6.65 -0.29
N GLU A 67 -23.07 -7.96 -0.46
CA GLU A 67 -22.67 -8.96 0.55
C GLU A 67 -21.18 -8.87 0.93
N VAL A 68 -20.30 -8.65 -0.05
CA VAL A 68 -18.87 -8.44 0.20
C VAL A 68 -18.64 -7.16 1.00
N ARG A 69 -19.36 -6.07 0.68
CA ARG A 69 -19.25 -4.80 1.41
C ARG A 69 -19.74 -4.93 2.85
N ASP A 70 -20.83 -5.64 3.07
CA ASP A 70 -21.41 -5.80 4.40
C ASP A 70 -20.46 -6.57 5.31
N ARG A 71 -19.90 -7.69 4.83
CA ARG A 71 -18.87 -8.44 5.57
C ARG A 71 -17.64 -7.61 5.88
N LEU A 72 -17.13 -6.87 4.90
CA LEU A 72 -16.01 -5.95 5.13
C LEU A 72 -16.36 -4.79 6.08
N SER A 73 -17.63 -4.42 6.19
CA SER A 73 -18.09 -3.39 7.13
C SER A 73 -18.20 -3.94 8.56
N THR A 74 -18.55 -5.22 8.70
CA THR A 74 -18.56 -5.94 9.99
C THR A 74 -17.16 -6.26 10.50
N GLY A 75 -16.17 -6.35 9.61
CA GLY A 75 -14.81 -6.75 9.96
C GLY A 75 -14.56 -8.24 9.74
N LEU A 76 -13.34 -8.58 9.30
CA LEU A 76 -12.92 -9.97 9.10
C LEU A 76 -11.99 -10.39 10.22
N ASP A 77 -12.18 -11.54 10.86
CA ASP A 77 -11.23 -12.04 11.89
C ASP A 77 -10.19 -13.02 11.33
N THR A 78 -10.40 -13.51 10.11
CA THR A 78 -9.54 -14.51 9.45
C THR A 78 -9.43 -14.23 7.96
N LEU A 79 -8.54 -14.96 7.27
CA LEU A 79 -8.46 -14.94 5.81
C LEU A 79 -9.70 -15.62 5.23
N ASP A 80 -10.61 -14.79 4.73
CA ASP A 80 -11.89 -15.21 4.21
C ASP A 80 -11.82 -15.56 2.72
N SER A 81 -11.97 -16.85 2.40
CA SER A 81 -11.80 -17.36 1.02
C SER A 81 -12.77 -16.74 -0.01
N GLU A 82 -13.99 -16.37 0.39
CA GLU A 82 -14.97 -15.79 -0.53
C GLU A 82 -14.64 -14.33 -0.82
N ILE A 83 -14.23 -13.57 0.21
CA ILE A 83 -13.73 -12.21 0.04
C ILE A 83 -12.45 -12.22 -0.79
N ILE A 84 -11.50 -13.11 -0.48
CA ILE A 84 -10.26 -13.30 -1.23
C ILE A 84 -10.58 -13.60 -2.71
N GLY A 85 -11.50 -14.52 -2.98
CA GLY A 85 -11.94 -14.84 -4.34
C GLY A 85 -12.49 -13.63 -5.10
N ALA A 86 -13.31 -12.80 -4.45
CA ALA A 86 -13.92 -11.62 -5.05
C ALA A 86 -12.90 -10.56 -5.50
N PHE A 87 -11.83 -10.35 -4.72
CA PHE A 87 -10.75 -9.42 -5.09
C PHE A 87 -9.71 -10.06 -6.00
N SER A 88 -9.40 -11.34 -5.82
CA SER A 88 -8.50 -12.12 -6.69
C SER A 88 -8.93 -12.06 -8.16
N ALA A 89 -10.23 -12.07 -8.44
CA ALA A 89 -10.75 -11.93 -9.81
C ALA A 89 -10.38 -10.61 -10.51
N GLN A 90 -9.85 -9.62 -9.80
CA GLN A 90 -9.41 -8.33 -10.34
C GLN A 90 -7.89 -8.20 -10.46
N LEU A 91 -7.13 -9.11 -9.85
CA LEU A 91 -5.67 -9.09 -9.77
C LEU A 91 -5.02 -9.88 -10.91
N PRO A 92 -3.80 -9.51 -11.34
CA PRO A 92 -3.05 -10.33 -12.30
C PRO A 92 -2.74 -11.70 -11.71
N HIS A 93 -2.72 -12.73 -12.55
CA HIS A 93 -2.32 -14.06 -12.10
C HIS A 93 -0.88 -14.05 -11.57
N GLY A 94 -0.68 -14.52 -10.33
CA GLY A 94 0.64 -14.59 -9.70
C GLY A 94 0.56 -15.09 -8.27
N ASP A 95 1.72 -15.14 -7.61
CA ASP A 95 1.81 -15.48 -6.19
C ASP A 95 1.68 -14.22 -5.34
N TYR A 96 0.88 -14.33 -4.28
CA TYR A 96 0.58 -13.24 -3.37
C TYR A 96 0.79 -13.68 -1.92
N LEU A 97 1.54 -12.88 -1.16
CA LEU A 97 1.47 -12.95 0.29
C LEU A 97 0.22 -12.19 0.72
N VAL A 98 -0.83 -12.95 1.05
CA VAL A 98 -2.09 -12.40 1.55
C VAL A 98 -1.96 -12.22 3.05
N MET A 99 -2.21 -11.01 3.54
CA MET A 99 -2.11 -10.71 4.97
C MET A 99 -3.37 -10.02 5.47
N LEU A 100 -3.77 -10.37 6.69
CA LEU A 100 -4.76 -9.65 7.48
C LEU A 100 -4.02 -8.92 8.61
N LEU A 101 -4.14 -7.60 8.63
CA LEU A 101 -3.39 -6.72 9.51
C LEU A 101 -4.35 -5.83 10.31
N ASP A 102 -4.00 -5.50 11.54
CA ASP A 102 -4.54 -4.33 12.23
C ASP A 102 -3.52 -3.19 12.12
N VAL A 103 -3.95 -2.04 11.59
CA VAL A 103 -3.08 -0.89 11.31
C VAL A 103 -3.70 0.40 11.84
N GLN A 104 -2.86 1.38 12.17
CA GLN A 104 -3.30 2.69 12.63
C GLN A 104 -2.91 3.77 11.60
N PRO A 105 -3.79 4.10 10.64
CA PRO A 105 -3.46 5.04 9.60
C PRO A 105 -3.37 6.46 10.14
N ARG A 106 -2.32 7.18 9.75
CA ARG A 106 -2.17 8.62 9.97
C ARG A 106 -2.17 9.35 8.64
N LEU A 107 -3.15 10.21 8.41
CA LEU A 107 -3.26 10.98 7.17
C LEU A 107 -2.07 11.94 7.05
N VAL A 108 -1.46 11.96 5.87
CA VAL A 108 -0.33 12.84 5.54
C VAL A 108 -0.74 13.83 4.46
N THR A 109 -0.48 15.11 4.74
CA THR A 109 -0.58 16.19 3.76
C THR A 109 0.70 16.23 2.92
N PRO A 110 0.62 16.15 1.58
CA PRO A 110 1.80 16.25 0.71
C PRO A 110 2.62 17.51 0.96
N GLY A 111 3.94 17.37 1.00
CA GLY A 111 4.88 18.46 1.27
C GLY A 111 5.01 18.86 2.75
N SER A 112 4.25 18.23 3.65
CA SER A 112 4.42 18.44 5.10
C SER A 112 5.70 17.77 5.62
N ALA A 113 6.12 18.09 6.85
CA ALA A 113 7.26 17.45 7.49
C ALA A 113 7.04 15.94 7.73
N ASP A 114 5.79 15.50 7.78
CA ASP A 114 5.39 14.10 7.91
C ASP A 114 5.33 13.35 6.58
N ASP A 115 5.55 14.05 5.46
CA ASP A 115 5.57 13.46 4.13
C ASP A 115 6.95 12.83 3.85
N TYR A 116 6.98 11.49 3.83
CA TYR A 116 8.16 10.72 3.46
C TYR A 116 8.79 11.22 2.15
N PHE A 117 7.96 11.53 1.14
CA PHE A 117 8.45 11.91 -0.19
C PHE A 117 9.02 13.33 -0.24
N ALA A 118 8.70 14.17 0.75
CA ALA A 118 9.23 15.53 0.87
C ALA A 118 10.32 15.68 1.94
N ALA A 119 10.41 14.76 2.89
CA ALA A 119 11.33 14.81 4.03
C ALA A 119 12.27 13.60 4.10
N GLU A 120 11.81 12.46 4.63
CA GLU A 120 12.64 11.29 4.94
C GLU A 120 13.36 10.71 3.71
N GLY A 121 12.63 10.50 2.61
CA GLY A 121 13.17 9.99 1.35
C GLY A 121 14.27 10.88 0.79
N PRO A 122 14.01 12.18 0.52
CA PRO A 122 15.05 13.10 0.04
C PRO A 122 16.28 13.13 0.95
N SER A 123 16.08 13.10 2.27
CA SER A 123 17.20 13.14 3.22
C SER A 123 18.12 11.92 3.11
N ALA A 124 17.55 10.73 2.88
CA ALA A 124 18.31 9.50 2.69
C ALA A 124 19.04 9.43 1.34
N TRP A 125 18.53 10.12 0.30
CA TRP A 125 19.11 10.16 -1.06
C TRP A 125 20.02 11.37 -1.33
N ARG A 126 20.26 12.25 -0.34
CA ARG A 126 21.18 13.40 -0.47
C ARG A 126 22.64 12.97 -0.40
N ASN A 127 23.44 13.51 -1.32
CA ASN A 127 24.90 13.48 -1.30
C ASN A 127 25.42 14.89 -1.65
N GLU A 128 26.57 15.29 -1.10
CA GLU A 128 27.28 16.55 -1.42
C GLU A 128 27.55 16.69 -2.93
N GLU A 129 27.73 15.59 -3.64
CA GLU A 129 27.98 15.56 -5.09
C GLU A 129 26.70 15.48 -5.94
N PHE A 130 25.57 15.04 -5.35
CA PHE A 130 24.33 14.76 -6.09
C PHE A 130 23.09 15.14 -5.27
N GLU A 131 22.42 16.22 -5.66
CA GLU A 131 21.05 16.51 -5.23
C GLU A 131 20.07 15.86 -6.20
N TYR A 132 19.60 14.65 -5.87
CA TYR A 132 18.46 14.05 -6.54
C TYR A 132 17.18 14.43 -5.77
N PRO A 133 16.41 15.44 -6.20
CA PRO A 133 15.11 15.67 -5.58
C PRO A 133 14.25 14.43 -5.85
N LEU A 134 13.85 13.72 -4.79
CA LEU A 134 12.74 12.78 -4.92
C LEU A 134 11.49 13.60 -5.20
N ASP A 135 10.69 13.12 -6.15
CA ASP A 135 9.44 13.79 -6.47
C ASP A 135 8.48 13.66 -5.28
N PRO A 136 7.98 14.78 -4.71
CA PRO A 136 7.04 14.72 -3.61
C PRO A 136 5.75 14.02 -4.05
N ALA A 137 5.02 13.49 -3.08
CA ALA A 137 3.67 13.00 -3.34
C ALA A 137 2.79 14.13 -3.89
N ASN A 138 1.83 13.81 -4.76
CA ASN A 138 0.88 14.78 -5.30
C ASN A 138 -0.57 14.49 -4.89
N THR A 139 -0.77 13.60 -3.92
CA THR A 139 -2.08 13.23 -3.37
C THR A 139 -1.92 12.78 -1.92
N GLY A 140 -2.96 12.93 -1.11
CA GLY A 140 -2.95 12.46 0.28
C GLY A 140 -2.82 10.94 0.37
N TYR A 141 -2.09 10.48 1.38
CA TYR A 141 -1.91 9.06 1.71
C TYR A 141 -1.82 8.90 3.22
N TYR A 142 -1.79 7.66 3.70
CA TYR A 142 -1.65 7.37 5.13
C TYR A 142 -0.31 6.70 5.42
N ARG A 143 0.34 7.09 6.51
CA ARG A 143 1.44 6.34 7.13
C ARG A 143 0.85 5.32 8.08
N LEU A 144 1.33 4.07 8.00
CA LEU A 144 0.88 2.99 8.88
C LEU A 144 1.94 2.64 9.94
N GLY A 145 3.21 2.75 9.58
CA GLY A 145 4.32 2.43 10.47
C GLY A 145 5.69 2.58 9.83
N ARG A 146 6.71 2.44 10.66
CA ARG A 146 8.12 2.35 10.31
C ARG A 146 8.75 1.31 11.22
N ASN A 147 9.49 0.37 10.65
CA ASN A 147 10.16 -0.69 11.40
C ASN A 147 11.60 -0.84 10.91
N ARG A 148 12.52 -1.17 11.81
CA ARG A 148 13.88 -1.54 11.41
C ARG A 148 13.87 -2.96 10.85
N VAL A 149 14.50 -3.17 9.69
CA VAL A 149 14.63 -4.52 9.11
C VAL A 149 15.95 -5.17 9.54
N ASN A 150 17.04 -4.40 9.49
CA ASN A 150 18.37 -4.82 9.93
C ASN A 150 19.24 -3.60 10.24
N GLU A 151 20.57 -3.76 10.28
CA GLU A 151 21.48 -2.66 10.60
C GLU A 151 21.34 -1.46 9.64
N HIS A 152 21.05 -1.72 8.36
CA HIS A 152 21.08 -0.75 7.26
C HIS A 152 19.71 -0.46 6.66
N ASP A 153 18.75 -1.35 6.83
CA ASP A 153 17.47 -1.28 6.13
C ASP A 153 16.31 -0.89 7.05
N GLU A 154 15.43 -0.05 6.52
CA GLU A 154 14.21 0.38 7.20
C GLU A 154 12.97 0.18 6.33
N LEU A 155 11.91 -0.33 6.95
CA LEU A 155 10.59 -0.48 6.37
C LEU A 155 9.76 0.76 6.60
N PHE A 156 9.13 1.25 5.53
CA PHE A 156 8.15 2.33 5.55
C PHE A 156 6.83 1.82 4.98
N GLN A 157 5.76 1.91 5.75
CA GLN A 157 4.45 1.35 5.38
C GLN A 157 3.44 2.46 5.08
N PHE A 158 2.75 2.31 3.94
CA PHE A 158 1.84 3.31 3.38
C PHE A 158 0.49 2.71 2.99
N ALA A 159 -0.62 3.38 3.28
CA ALA A 159 -1.90 3.11 2.62
C ALA A 159 -2.22 4.24 1.64
N VAL A 160 -2.55 3.86 0.41
CA VAL A 160 -2.74 4.78 -0.73
C VAL A 160 -4.14 4.60 -1.29
N PRO A 161 -5.08 5.50 -1.00
CA PRO A 161 -6.44 5.40 -1.54
C PRO A 161 -6.49 5.82 -3.01
N ILE A 162 -7.22 5.08 -3.85
CA ILE A 162 -7.43 5.42 -5.27
C ILE A 162 -8.11 6.80 -5.43
N THR A 163 -9.03 7.11 -4.51
CA THR A 163 -9.73 8.39 -4.41
C THR A 163 -9.00 9.28 -3.41
N ASP A 164 -8.90 10.57 -3.71
CA ASP A 164 -8.28 11.54 -2.82
C ASP A 164 -8.98 11.53 -1.43
N PRO A 165 -8.23 11.35 -0.32
CA PRO A 165 -8.80 11.41 1.03
C PRO A 165 -9.63 12.67 1.29
N ALA A 166 -9.28 13.81 0.69
CA ALA A 166 -9.99 15.08 0.86
C ALA A 166 -11.41 15.05 0.27
N GLN A 167 -11.75 14.05 -0.54
CA GLN A 167 -13.07 13.85 -1.15
C GLN A 167 -13.92 12.79 -0.44
N ALA A 168 -13.46 12.27 0.72
CA ALA A 168 -14.24 11.33 1.51
C ALA A 168 -15.59 11.95 1.95
N ASP A 169 -16.67 11.18 1.81
CA ASP A 169 -17.98 11.60 2.29
C ASP A 169 -18.02 11.63 3.84
N PRO A 170 -18.29 12.80 4.46
CA PRO A 170 -18.29 12.92 5.91
C PRO A 170 -19.30 11.98 6.58
N ALA A 171 -20.51 11.86 6.02
CA ALA A 171 -21.56 11.03 6.61
C ALA A 171 -21.17 9.54 6.64
N THR A 172 -20.57 9.04 5.56
CA THR A 172 -20.05 7.67 5.50
C THR A 172 -18.87 7.47 6.46
N THR A 173 -17.99 8.46 6.59
CA THR A 173 -16.85 8.42 7.50
C THR A 173 -17.31 8.38 8.96
N ASP A 174 -18.26 9.22 9.35
CA ASP A 174 -18.84 9.27 10.70
C ASP A 174 -19.53 7.94 11.06
N ARG A 175 -20.21 7.31 10.10
CA ARG A 175 -20.82 5.99 10.29
C ARG A 175 -19.79 4.93 10.66
N TYR A 176 -18.65 4.88 9.97
CA TYR A 176 -17.58 3.93 10.29
C TYR A 176 -16.86 4.29 11.60
N ALA A 177 -16.65 5.59 11.88
CA ALA A 177 -16.06 6.04 13.13
C ALA A 177 -16.92 5.64 14.34
N SER A 178 -18.25 5.63 14.18
CA SER A 178 -19.22 5.21 15.20
C SER A 178 -19.32 3.69 15.35
N ALA A 179 -18.90 2.92 14.32
CA ALA A 179 -18.89 1.47 14.31
C ALA A 179 -17.52 0.88 14.69
N ALA A 180 -16.62 1.67 15.27
CA ALA A 180 -15.21 1.31 15.43
C ALA A 180 -14.93 0.01 16.20
N ASP A 181 -15.84 -0.41 17.09
CA ASP A 181 -15.75 -1.67 17.82
C ASP A 181 -15.82 -2.91 16.89
N SER A 182 -16.30 -2.73 15.65
CA SER A 182 -16.39 -3.78 14.63
C SER A 182 -15.13 -3.92 13.76
N HIS A 183 -14.09 -3.11 13.96
CA HIS A 183 -12.84 -3.18 13.17
C HIS A 183 -13.08 -3.35 11.65
N PRO A 184 -13.77 -2.40 10.99
CA PRO A 184 -14.10 -2.53 9.57
C PRO A 184 -12.85 -2.78 8.74
N THR A 185 -12.96 -3.65 7.75
CA THR A 185 -11.83 -4.13 6.95
C THR A 185 -11.73 -3.38 5.64
N ALA A 186 -10.58 -2.72 5.42
CA ALA A 186 -10.14 -2.20 4.13
C ALA A 186 -9.44 -3.32 3.32
N VAL A 187 -9.42 -3.16 2.00
CA VAL A 187 -8.81 -4.15 1.10
C VAL A 187 -7.83 -3.46 0.17
N ALA A 188 -6.63 -4.01 -0.03
CA ALA A 188 -5.57 -3.38 -0.81
C ALA A 188 -4.78 -4.36 -1.69
N LEU A 189 -4.25 -3.83 -2.81
CA LEU A 189 -3.13 -4.44 -3.52
C LEU A 189 -1.83 -3.94 -2.88
N GLY A 190 -0.98 -4.87 -2.46
CA GLY A 190 0.30 -4.60 -1.84
C GLY A 190 1.46 -4.68 -2.84
N LEU A 191 2.41 -3.74 -2.75
CA LEU A 191 3.71 -3.82 -3.43
C LEU A 191 4.84 -3.53 -2.42
N LEU A 192 5.86 -4.38 -2.40
CA LEU A 192 7.06 -4.20 -1.58
C LEU A 192 8.23 -3.80 -2.47
N ASP A 193 8.50 -2.50 -2.52
CA ASP A 193 9.59 -1.94 -3.32
C ASP A 193 10.80 -1.65 -2.43
N ILE A 194 11.86 -2.46 -2.58
CA ILE A 194 13.13 -2.29 -1.87
C ILE A 194 14.07 -1.47 -2.74
N GLN A 195 14.45 -0.28 -2.26
CA GLN A 195 15.23 0.69 -3.03
C GLN A 195 16.33 1.29 -2.17
N GLY A 196 17.50 1.57 -2.75
CA GLY A 196 18.62 2.19 -2.04
C GLY A 196 19.53 2.94 -3.01
N PRO A 197 20.11 4.09 -2.62
CA PRO A 197 21.03 4.80 -3.49
C PRO A 197 22.30 3.95 -3.71
N TRP A 198 22.79 3.89 -4.95
CA TRP A 198 23.96 3.08 -5.31
C TRP A 198 25.25 3.43 -4.55
N PHE A 199 25.32 4.62 -3.95
CA PHE A 199 26.46 5.14 -3.21
C PHE A 199 26.36 4.93 -1.68
N ARG A 200 25.29 4.29 -1.18
CA ARG A 200 25.17 3.90 0.22
C ARG A 200 24.72 2.45 0.38
N ARG A 201 24.76 1.94 1.60
CA ARG A 201 24.32 0.56 1.91
C ARG A 201 22.86 0.51 2.34
N GLU A 202 22.37 1.61 2.88
CA GLU A 202 21.04 1.76 3.44
C GLU A 202 19.98 1.63 2.36
N ARG A 203 18.97 0.79 2.61
CA ARG A 203 17.83 0.61 1.72
C ARG A 203 16.53 0.92 2.46
N HIS A 204 15.60 1.49 1.73
CA HIS A 204 14.25 1.71 2.19
C HIS A 204 13.34 0.65 1.57
N TRP A 205 12.66 -0.10 2.42
CA TRP A 205 11.61 -1.04 2.02
C TRP A 205 10.28 -0.29 2.03
N GLY A 206 9.81 0.12 0.85
CA GLY A 206 8.51 0.76 0.70
C GLY A 206 7.40 -0.26 0.55
N LEU A 207 6.60 -0.47 1.61
CA LEU A 207 5.41 -1.31 1.55
C LEU A 207 4.18 -0.43 1.27
N PHE A 208 3.65 -0.53 0.05
CA PHE A 208 2.50 0.24 -0.41
C PHE A 208 1.24 -0.61 -0.45
N HIS A 209 0.20 -0.20 0.25
CA HIS A 209 -1.15 -0.78 0.19
C HIS A 209 -2.08 0.13 -0.61
N TYR A 210 -2.25 -0.13 -1.90
CA TYR A 210 -3.17 0.59 -2.75
C TYR A 210 -4.60 0.12 -2.49
N LEU A 211 -5.41 0.97 -1.84
CA LEU A 211 -6.74 0.59 -1.36
C LEU A 211 -7.71 0.37 -2.53
N LEU A 212 -8.19 -0.86 -2.66
CA LEU A 212 -9.23 -1.29 -3.58
C LEU A 212 -10.62 -1.04 -3.00
N ASP A 213 -10.75 -1.19 -1.67
CA ASP A 213 -11.93 -0.85 -0.87
C ASP A 213 -11.50 -0.26 0.47
N GLY A 214 -12.35 0.58 1.05
CA GLY A 214 -12.16 1.05 2.43
C GLY A 214 -11.46 2.40 2.57
N HIS A 215 -11.50 3.26 1.55
CA HIS A 215 -11.01 4.65 1.70
C HIS A 215 -11.77 5.41 2.80
N HIS A 216 -13.10 5.26 2.91
CA HIS A 216 -13.88 5.82 4.03
C HIS A 216 -13.56 5.15 5.37
N LYS A 217 -13.33 3.83 5.40
CA LYS A 217 -12.97 3.08 6.62
C LYS A 217 -11.62 3.56 7.16
N THR A 218 -10.65 3.72 6.26
CA THR A 218 -9.30 4.21 6.58
C THR A 218 -9.34 5.67 7.02
N ALA A 219 -10.14 6.51 6.36
CA ALA A 219 -10.36 7.90 6.77
C ALA A 219 -11.00 7.99 8.16
N ALA A 220 -12.01 7.16 8.43
CA ALA A 220 -12.69 7.11 9.74
C ALA A 220 -11.78 6.60 10.87
N ALA A 221 -10.80 5.76 10.51
CA ALA A 221 -9.80 5.24 11.41
C ALA A 221 -8.53 6.08 11.47
N ALA A 222 -8.49 7.30 10.93
CA ALA A 222 -7.31 8.15 11.06
C ALA A 222 -6.98 8.38 12.54
N GLY A 223 -5.89 7.77 13.04
CA GLY A 223 -5.52 7.75 14.46
C GLY A 223 -6.18 6.66 15.32
N ARG A 224 -6.88 5.69 14.72
CA ARG A 224 -7.49 4.52 15.36
C ARG A 224 -7.12 3.25 14.58
N THR A 225 -7.44 2.07 15.10
CA THR A 225 -7.18 0.83 14.38
C THR A 225 -8.22 0.60 13.27
N VAL A 226 -7.76 0.21 12.08
CA VAL A 226 -8.56 -0.37 10.99
C VAL A 226 -7.95 -1.70 10.61
N ARG A 227 -8.80 -2.64 10.21
CA ARG A 227 -8.33 -3.91 9.68
C ARG A 227 -8.01 -3.77 8.19
N LEU A 228 -6.95 -4.41 7.73
CA LEU A 228 -6.47 -4.34 6.36
C LEU A 228 -6.20 -5.75 5.83
N LEU A 229 -6.98 -6.15 4.83
CA LEU A 229 -6.68 -7.31 3.99
C LEU A 229 -5.84 -6.84 2.81
N THR A 230 -4.60 -7.30 2.69
CA THR A 230 -3.68 -6.89 1.62
C THR A 230 -3.16 -8.08 0.83
N PHE A 231 -3.12 -7.93 -0.50
CA PHE A 231 -2.58 -8.90 -1.44
C PHE A 231 -1.21 -8.43 -1.92
N ILE A 232 -0.13 -8.82 -1.27
CA ILE A 232 1.22 -8.35 -1.62
C ILE A 232 1.77 -9.20 -2.75
N SER A 233 1.93 -8.62 -3.93
CA SER A 233 2.35 -9.37 -5.12
C SER A 233 3.83 -9.73 -5.06
N ALA A 234 4.17 -11.01 -5.20
CA ALA A 234 5.56 -11.45 -5.32
C ALA A 234 6.16 -11.09 -6.69
N THR A 235 5.34 -11.11 -7.74
CA THR A 235 5.80 -10.88 -9.13
C THR A 235 5.95 -9.41 -9.47
N GLU A 236 5.09 -8.55 -8.91
CA GLU A 236 5.05 -7.13 -9.24
C GLU A 236 5.85 -6.25 -8.28
N SER A 237 6.37 -6.82 -7.19
CA SER A 237 7.25 -6.15 -6.22
C SER A 237 8.70 -6.15 -6.68
N PHE A 238 9.54 -5.29 -6.10
CA PHE A 238 11.01 -5.44 -6.23
C PHE A 238 11.62 -6.40 -5.21
N ALA A 239 10.90 -6.69 -4.13
CA ALA A 239 11.37 -7.67 -3.15
C ALA A 239 11.56 -9.05 -3.77
N THR A 240 12.62 -9.72 -3.33
CA THR A 240 12.79 -11.15 -3.55
C THR A 240 11.78 -11.95 -2.75
N GLU A 241 11.57 -13.21 -3.11
CA GLU A 241 10.71 -14.12 -2.34
C GLU A 241 11.13 -14.23 -0.87
N ALA A 242 12.43 -14.29 -0.59
CA ALA A 242 12.95 -14.34 0.78
C ALA A 242 12.63 -13.06 1.58
N GLU A 243 12.78 -11.88 0.97
CA GLU A 243 12.43 -10.61 1.60
C GLU A 243 10.91 -10.49 1.83
N LEU A 244 10.09 -11.02 0.90
CA LEU A 244 8.65 -11.07 1.05
C LEU A 244 8.23 -11.99 2.22
N LEU A 245 8.83 -13.17 2.33
CA LEU A 245 8.53 -14.13 3.40
C LEU A 245 9.00 -13.64 4.79
N GLN A 246 9.99 -12.76 4.86
CA GLN A 246 10.43 -12.11 6.09
C GLN A 246 9.47 -11.00 6.57
N LEU A 247 8.61 -10.50 5.70
CA LEU A 247 7.79 -9.32 5.97
C LEU A 247 6.88 -9.44 7.21
N PRO A 248 6.18 -10.56 7.48
CA PRO A 248 5.34 -10.69 8.67
C PRO A 248 6.11 -10.45 9.97
N GLU A 249 7.31 -11.03 10.09
CA GLU A 249 8.18 -10.86 11.26
C GLU A 249 8.68 -9.43 11.37
N THR A 250 9.02 -8.81 10.23
CA THR A 250 9.49 -7.42 10.17
C THR A 250 8.42 -6.43 10.62
N LEU A 251 7.15 -6.69 10.29
CA LEU A 251 6.00 -5.86 10.70
C LEU A 251 5.70 -5.94 12.20
N GLN A 252 5.99 -7.08 12.83
CA GLN A 252 5.78 -7.32 14.26
C GLN A 252 6.98 -6.93 15.14
N ALA A 253 8.15 -6.65 14.55
CA ALA A 253 9.33 -6.24 15.29
C ALA A 253 9.06 -4.91 16.03
N GLU A 254 9.15 -4.95 17.36
CA GLU A 254 9.15 -3.75 18.21
C GLU A 254 10.45 -2.95 17.99
N GLU A 255 10.37 -1.62 18.03
CA GLU A 255 11.55 -0.73 18.04
C GLU A 255 12.45 -0.96 19.27
#